data_AF-A0A2N0TXF0-F1
#
_entry.id   AF-A0A2N0TXF0-F1
#
_cell.length_a   1.000
_cell.length_b   1.000
_cell.length_c   1.000
_cell.angle_alpha   90.00
_cell.angle_beta   90.00
_cell.angle_gamma   90.00
#
_symmetry.space_group_name_H-M   'P 1'
#
loop_
_entity.id
_entity.type
_entity.pdbx_description
1 polymer ?
#
loop_
_entity_poly.entity_id
_entity_poly.type
_entity_poly.pdbx_seq_one_letter_code
_entity_poly.pdbx_strand_id
1 'polypeptide(L)'
;MKFYASLFCLFLILVSCKNEESNQNEELNSKTEKSVNNNIPEVEPKRSNAEGISSTSDENGSESTDGNSENNTEVSEANISGNTYIKIDESDANCNCYCLELDMNKSTELCLSENEIYINARYAQAGDDVNMYYASPSNKNTNEDLPWKEFDTNTPIAVLSAGKNGNMVLDWKGFSIDGELAVDYAIYGKKTLEGTYKKQ
;
A
#
# COMPACT_ATOMS: atom_id res chain seq x y z
N MET A 1 37.28 -52.04 4.46
CA MET A 1 36.68 -53.08 5.33
C MET A 1 36.69 -52.58 6.76
N LYS A 2 35.54 -52.67 7.46
CA LYS A 2 35.38 -52.87 8.92
C LYS A 2 35.92 -51.74 9.83
N PHE A 3 35.28 -51.22 10.86
CA PHE A 3 33.98 -51.25 11.55
C PHE A 3 33.98 -49.87 12.27
N TYR A 4 32.86 -49.19 12.52
CA TYR A 4 32.18 -49.25 13.80
C TYR A 4 30.73 -48.77 13.62
N ALA A 5 29.83 -49.74 13.65
CA ALA A 5 28.50 -49.55 14.19
C ALA A 5 28.63 -49.37 15.72
N SER A 6 27.83 -48.48 16.31
CA SER A 6 27.23 -48.57 17.65
C SER A 6 26.80 -47.15 18.06
N LEU A 7 25.53 -46.77 17.92
CA LEU A 7 24.44 -47.06 18.86
C LEU A 7 24.53 -46.20 20.13
N PHE A 8 23.61 -45.25 20.27
CA PHE A 8 22.70 -44.98 21.41
C PHE A 8 22.12 -43.57 21.24
N CYS A 9 20.84 -43.39 20.90
CA CYS A 9 19.66 -43.50 21.77
C CYS A 9 19.71 -42.62 23.03
N LEU A 10 18.59 -41.93 23.25
CA LEU A 10 18.14 -41.16 24.42
C LEU A 10 18.47 -39.64 24.33
N PHE A 11 17.53 -38.72 24.52
CA PHE A 11 16.36 -38.74 25.40
C PHE A 11 15.15 -38.02 24.80
N LEU A 12 13.99 -38.67 24.94
CA LEU A 12 12.67 -38.05 25.06
C LEU A 12 12.69 -37.01 26.19
N ILE A 13 12.21 -35.80 25.90
CA ILE A 13 11.69 -34.90 26.93
C ILE A 13 10.25 -34.54 26.55
N LEU A 14 9.33 -35.44 26.87
CA LEU A 14 7.91 -35.16 27.01
C LEU A 14 7.63 -34.89 28.49
N VAL A 15 7.57 -33.62 28.91
CA VAL A 15 6.80 -33.14 30.09
C VAL A 15 6.56 -31.64 29.85
N SER A 16 5.33 -31.18 29.67
CA SER A 16 4.46 -30.60 30.72
C SER A 16 3.23 -29.99 30.01
N CYS A 17 2.04 -29.84 30.56
CA CYS A 17 1.42 -30.25 31.80
C CYS A 17 -0.09 -30.18 31.53
N LYS A 18 -0.81 -31.18 32.03
CA LYS A 18 -2.25 -31.17 32.27
C LYS A 18 -2.57 -30.07 33.30
N ASN A 19 -3.57 -29.25 33.04
CA ASN A 19 -4.38 -28.67 34.10
C ASN A 19 -5.82 -28.48 33.62
N GLU A 20 -6.71 -29.13 34.35
CA GLU A 20 -8.16 -29.09 34.25
C GLU A 20 -8.58 -28.53 35.61
N GLU A 21 -9.24 -27.37 35.65
CA GLU A 21 -10.37 -27.12 36.55
C GLU A 21 -11.06 -25.78 36.29
N SER A 22 -12.35 -25.84 36.59
CA SER A 22 -13.44 -24.89 36.42
C SER A 22 -13.20 -23.46 36.91
N ASN A 23 -13.92 -22.51 36.33
CA ASN A 23 -14.83 -21.69 37.12
C ASN A 23 -16.07 -21.27 36.32
N GLN A 24 -17.22 -21.45 36.96
CA GLN A 24 -18.53 -20.92 36.61
C GLN A 24 -18.55 -19.41 36.87
N ASN A 25 -19.29 -18.64 36.06
CA ASN A 25 -20.44 -17.83 36.47
C ASN A 25 -20.78 -16.73 35.45
N GLU A 26 -22.10 -16.57 35.26
CA GLU A 26 -22.84 -15.31 35.01
C GLU A 26 -22.47 -14.50 33.74
N GLU A 27 -23.36 -13.96 32.92
CA GLU A 27 -24.81 -13.79 32.88
C GLU A 27 -25.09 -13.44 31.41
N LEU A 28 -26.04 -14.12 30.75
CA LEU A 28 -26.56 -13.65 29.47
C LEU A 28 -27.93 -13.01 29.72
N ASN A 29 -27.92 -11.71 30.01
CA ASN A 29 -29.07 -10.84 29.81
C ASN A 29 -28.63 -9.38 29.84
N SER A 30 -28.66 -8.71 28.69
CA SER A 30 -29.14 -7.33 28.70
C SER A 30 -29.86 -7.01 27.40
N LYS A 31 -31.09 -6.57 27.62
CA LYS A 31 -32.07 -6.08 26.67
C LYS A 31 -31.68 -4.67 26.26
N THR A 32 -31.86 -4.36 24.98
CA THR A 32 -31.96 -3.03 24.38
C THR A 32 -32.70 -2.01 25.26
N GLU A 33 -32.18 -0.78 25.39
CA GLU A 33 -32.92 0.46 25.05
C GLU A 33 -32.12 1.78 25.23
N LYS A 34 -32.27 2.64 24.21
CA LYS A 34 -32.36 4.12 24.19
C LYS A 34 -31.17 5.04 24.55
N SER A 35 -30.70 5.72 23.49
CA SER A 35 -30.85 7.18 23.23
C SER A 35 -30.59 8.15 24.39
N VAL A 36 -29.53 8.95 24.26
CA VAL A 36 -29.58 10.40 24.51
C VAL A 36 -28.67 11.14 23.52
N ASN A 37 -29.33 11.97 22.72
CA ASN A 37 -28.85 13.01 21.83
C ASN A 37 -28.11 14.11 22.62
N ASN A 38 -27.03 14.71 22.10
CA ASN A 38 -26.68 16.08 22.47
C ASN A 38 -25.88 16.80 21.38
N ASN A 39 -26.41 17.98 21.05
CA ASN A 39 -26.06 18.84 19.93
C ASN A 39 -24.74 19.60 20.15
N ILE A 40 -24.12 19.86 19.00
CA ILE A 40 -23.10 20.88 18.70
C ILE A 40 -23.52 22.27 19.21
N PRO A 41 -22.54 23.13 19.57
CA PRO A 41 -22.59 24.50 19.05
C PRO A 41 -21.35 24.84 18.22
N GLU A 42 -21.68 25.26 17.02
CA GLU A 42 -20.93 25.92 15.96
C GLU A 42 -20.37 27.26 16.48
N VAL A 43 -19.07 27.50 16.29
CA VAL A 43 -18.48 28.84 16.38
C VAL A 43 -17.43 29.01 15.28
N GLU A 44 -17.83 29.68 14.21
CA GLU A 44 -16.97 30.49 13.34
C GLU A 44 -17.77 31.78 13.02
N PRO A 45 -17.18 32.88 12.49
CA PRO A 45 -15.80 33.11 12.07
C PRO A 45 -15.22 34.45 12.61
N LYS A 46 -13.88 34.63 12.55
CA LYS A 46 -13.27 35.98 12.55
C LYS A 46 -12.52 36.22 11.24
N ARG A 47 -13.12 37.06 10.40
CA ARG A 47 -12.46 37.78 9.29
C ARG A 47 -11.47 38.79 9.86
N SER A 48 -10.28 38.86 9.27
CA SER A 48 -9.48 40.08 9.24
C SER A 48 -9.03 40.34 7.81
N ASN A 49 -9.52 41.45 7.25
CA ASN A 49 -9.03 42.06 6.02
C ASN A 49 -7.64 42.65 6.27
N ALA A 50 -6.75 42.55 5.29
CA ALA A 50 -5.69 43.53 5.07
C ALA A 50 -5.56 43.75 3.55
N GLU A 51 -5.95 44.95 3.12
CA GLU A 51 -5.66 45.53 1.81
C GLU A 51 -4.23 46.08 1.76
N GLY A 52 -3.68 46.15 0.55
CA GLY A 52 -2.60 47.06 0.16
C GLY A 52 -1.27 46.35 -0.17
N ILE A 53 -0.53 46.64 -1.23
CA ILE A 53 -0.45 47.81 -2.12
C ILE A 53 0.19 47.36 -3.46
N SER A 54 -0.29 47.99 -4.52
CA SER A 54 0.22 47.97 -5.90
C SER A 54 1.65 48.47 -6.03
N SER A 55 2.43 47.92 -6.98
CA SER A 55 3.53 48.63 -7.64
C SER A 55 3.69 48.12 -9.08
N THR A 56 3.08 48.83 -10.01
CA THR A 56 3.44 48.90 -11.43
C THR A 56 4.64 49.81 -11.63
N SER A 57 5.59 49.42 -12.49
CA SER A 57 6.46 50.26 -13.36
C SER A 57 7.27 49.28 -14.22
N ASP A 58 6.98 49.13 -15.52
CA ASP A 58 7.61 49.84 -16.66
C ASP A 58 9.03 49.34 -16.95
N GLU A 59 9.56 49.19 -18.17
CA GLU A 59 9.10 49.01 -19.55
C GLU A 59 10.42 48.80 -20.35
N ASN A 60 10.37 48.06 -21.45
CA ASN A 60 11.27 48.10 -22.62
C ASN A 60 12.72 47.59 -22.57
N GLY A 61 13.03 46.70 -23.55
CA GLY A 61 14.41 46.40 -23.97
C GLY A 61 14.59 45.17 -24.86
N SER A 62 14.22 45.31 -26.13
CA SER A 62 14.51 44.45 -27.30
C SER A 62 15.81 43.61 -27.27
N GLU A 63 15.73 42.33 -27.64
CA GLU A 63 16.52 41.74 -28.74
C GLU A 63 16.09 40.30 -29.07
N SER A 64 15.85 40.06 -30.36
CA SER A 64 15.61 38.75 -30.95
C SER A 64 16.91 37.97 -31.04
N THR A 65 16.94 36.69 -30.63
CA THR A 65 17.78 35.69 -31.30
C THR A 65 17.11 34.32 -31.26
N ASP A 66 17.04 33.76 -32.46
CA ASP A 66 16.61 32.44 -32.88
C ASP A 66 17.44 31.32 -32.20
N GLY A 67 16.82 30.21 -31.80
CA GLY A 67 17.60 29.04 -31.34
C GLY A 67 16.90 28.08 -30.39
N ASN A 68 16.21 27.11 -31.00
CA ASN A 68 15.97 25.76 -30.50
C ASN A 68 14.84 25.55 -29.47
N SER A 69 13.75 25.03 -30.01
CA SER A 69 12.63 24.40 -29.33
C SER A 69 13.09 23.20 -28.49
N GLU A 70 13.39 23.43 -27.22
CA GLU A 70 13.24 22.38 -26.20
C GLU A 70 11.78 22.40 -25.77
N ASN A 71 11.05 21.35 -26.16
CA ASN A 71 9.72 21.07 -25.62
C ASN A 71 9.87 20.90 -24.11
N ASN A 72 9.63 21.99 -23.38
CA ASN A 72 9.21 21.93 -21.99
C ASN A 72 7.83 21.28 -21.98
N THR A 73 7.79 19.95 -22.05
CA THR A 73 6.62 19.20 -21.65
C THR A 73 6.42 19.54 -20.18
N GLU A 74 5.52 20.48 -19.91
CA GLU A 74 4.92 20.64 -18.60
C GLU A 74 4.61 19.24 -18.07
N VAL A 75 5.27 18.88 -16.98
CA VAL A 75 4.89 17.72 -16.19
C VAL A 75 3.54 18.09 -15.63
N SER A 76 2.49 17.80 -16.40
CA SER A 76 1.11 17.95 -15.98
C SER A 76 0.95 17.17 -14.69
N GLU A 77 0.52 17.84 -13.63
CA GLU A 77 0.07 17.22 -12.38
C GLU A 77 -0.75 15.98 -12.73
N ALA A 78 -0.23 14.79 -12.39
CA ALA A 78 -0.91 13.55 -12.71
C ALA A 78 -2.15 13.47 -11.84
N ASN A 79 -3.29 13.85 -12.41
CA ASN A 79 -4.57 13.67 -11.75
C ASN A 79 -4.87 12.17 -11.72
N ILE A 80 -4.57 11.52 -10.59
CA ILE A 80 -4.83 10.10 -10.31
C ILE A 80 -6.34 9.90 -10.35
N SER A 81 -6.85 9.67 -11.55
CA SER A 81 -8.27 9.57 -11.86
C SER A 81 -8.50 8.25 -12.58
N GLY A 82 -9.49 7.49 -12.16
CA GLY A 82 -9.79 6.17 -12.71
C GLY A 82 -9.37 5.03 -11.79
N ASN A 83 -10.15 3.95 -11.85
CA ASN A 83 -10.07 2.88 -10.89
C ASN A 83 -9.13 1.76 -11.33
N THR A 84 -8.80 1.63 -12.63
CA THR A 84 -8.01 0.48 -13.13
C THR A 84 -6.88 0.94 -14.05
N TYR A 85 -5.69 0.41 -13.78
CA TYR A 85 -4.47 0.65 -14.55
C TYR A 85 -3.84 -0.67 -14.96
N ILE A 86 -3.26 -0.72 -16.16
CA ILE A 86 -2.62 -1.91 -16.73
C ILE A 86 -1.14 -1.63 -16.97
N LYS A 87 -0.27 -2.56 -16.56
CA LYS A 87 1.16 -2.47 -16.79
C LYS A 87 1.48 -2.45 -18.29
N ILE A 88 2.38 -1.57 -18.74
CA ILE A 88 2.57 -1.28 -20.18
C ILE A 88 3.37 -2.36 -20.90
N ASP A 89 4.31 -3.00 -20.22
CA ASP A 89 5.22 -4.03 -20.74
C ASP A 89 4.65 -5.45 -20.68
N GLU A 90 3.44 -5.62 -20.13
CA GLU A 90 2.78 -6.91 -19.98
C GLU A 90 1.48 -6.95 -20.78
N SER A 91 1.26 -8.07 -21.47
CA SER A 91 0.03 -8.30 -22.23
C SER A 91 -0.99 -9.04 -21.38
N ASP A 92 -1.46 -8.41 -20.31
CA ASP A 92 -2.51 -8.95 -19.44
C ASP A 92 -3.85 -8.28 -19.70
N ALA A 93 -4.44 -8.57 -20.86
CA ALA A 93 -5.74 -8.02 -21.25
C ALA A 93 -6.88 -8.41 -20.29
N ASN A 94 -6.67 -9.45 -19.47
CA ASN A 94 -7.66 -9.99 -18.53
C ASN A 94 -7.43 -9.49 -17.09
N CYS A 95 -6.38 -8.71 -16.84
CA CYS A 95 -6.03 -8.23 -15.50
C CYS A 95 -5.89 -9.34 -14.45
N ASN A 96 -5.21 -10.43 -14.80
CA ASN A 96 -4.95 -11.54 -13.89
C ASN A 96 -3.92 -11.19 -12.79
N CYS A 97 -2.85 -10.47 -13.13
CA CYS A 97 -1.77 -10.16 -12.19
C CYS A 97 -1.11 -8.79 -12.42
N TYR A 98 -1.26 -8.21 -13.61
CA TYR A 98 -0.52 -7.01 -14.02
C TYR A 98 -1.40 -5.75 -14.09
N CYS A 99 -2.48 -5.73 -13.30
CA CYS A 99 -3.37 -4.58 -13.16
C CYS A 99 -3.42 -4.08 -11.72
N LEU A 100 -3.66 -2.78 -11.58
CA LEU A 100 -3.89 -2.12 -10.29
C LEU A 100 -5.31 -1.59 -10.28
N GLU A 101 -6.13 -2.08 -9.35
CA GLU A 101 -7.38 -1.41 -8.99
C GLU A 101 -7.10 -0.40 -7.88
N LEU A 102 -7.18 0.89 -8.16
CA LEU A 102 -7.02 1.95 -7.19
C LEU A 102 -8.41 2.38 -6.67
N ASP A 103 -8.64 2.15 -5.39
CA ASP A 103 -9.82 2.64 -4.68
C ASP A 103 -9.38 3.17 -3.32
N MET A 104 -9.43 4.50 -3.14
CA MET A 104 -8.96 5.13 -1.91
C MET A 104 -9.85 4.84 -0.69
N ASN A 105 -11.01 4.23 -0.88
CA ASN A 105 -12.00 4.00 0.18
C ASN A 105 -12.07 2.53 0.64
N LYS A 106 -11.43 1.60 -0.08
CA LYS A 106 -11.44 0.17 0.26
C LYS A 106 -10.10 -0.48 -0.08
N SER A 107 -9.82 -1.61 0.55
CA SER A 107 -8.68 -2.43 0.10
C SER A 107 -9.00 -3.12 -1.22
N THR A 108 -8.01 -3.21 -2.10
CA THR A 108 -8.10 -3.99 -3.34
C THR A 108 -7.04 -5.09 -3.35
N GLU A 109 -7.31 -6.14 -4.12
CA GLU A 109 -6.42 -7.28 -4.20
C GLU A 109 -5.28 -7.01 -5.19
N LEU A 110 -4.07 -7.36 -4.81
CA LEU A 110 -2.86 -7.31 -5.65
C LEU A 110 -2.30 -8.72 -5.81
N CYS A 111 -1.78 -9.00 -7.00
CA CYS A 111 -1.09 -10.25 -7.33
C CYS A 111 0.44 -10.04 -7.27
N LEU A 112 1.11 -10.73 -6.35
CA LEU A 112 2.56 -10.61 -6.13
C LEU A 112 3.37 -11.70 -6.84
N SER A 113 2.74 -12.86 -7.03
CA SER A 113 3.26 -14.01 -7.78
C SER A 113 2.06 -14.72 -8.41
N GLU A 114 2.10 -14.95 -9.72
CA GLU A 114 0.98 -15.52 -10.48
C GLU A 114 0.48 -16.82 -9.85
N ASN A 115 -0.83 -16.88 -9.57
CA ASN A 115 -1.54 -18.05 -9.04
C ASN A 115 -1.04 -18.57 -7.69
N GLU A 116 -0.18 -17.80 -6.99
CA GLU A 116 0.47 -18.26 -5.77
C GLU A 116 0.26 -17.28 -4.62
N ILE A 117 0.56 -15.99 -4.85
CA ILE A 117 0.66 -14.99 -3.79
C ILE A 117 -0.16 -13.76 -4.14
N TYR A 118 -1.14 -13.48 -3.29
CA TYR A 118 -2.10 -12.38 -3.39
C TYR A 118 -2.25 -11.69 -2.03
N ILE A 119 -2.33 -10.37 -2.04
CA ILE A 119 -2.56 -9.56 -0.83
C ILE A 119 -3.71 -8.60 -1.03
N ASN A 120 -4.33 -8.17 0.05
CA ASN A 120 -5.15 -6.98 0.05
C ASN A 120 -4.28 -5.78 0.44
N ALA A 121 -4.34 -4.71 -0.36
CA ALA A 121 -3.64 -3.47 -0.10
C ALA A 121 -4.63 -2.32 0.12
N ARG A 122 -4.29 -1.41 1.04
CA ARG A 122 -5.00 -0.14 1.24
C ARG A 122 -4.16 1.01 0.71
N TYR A 123 -4.80 2.11 0.37
CA TYR A 123 -4.18 3.25 -0.30
C TYR A 123 -4.30 4.51 0.56
N ALA A 124 -3.26 5.35 0.54
CA ALA A 124 -3.33 6.68 1.13
C ALA A 124 -2.59 7.70 0.24
N GLN A 125 -3.23 8.83 0.01
CA GLN A 125 -2.62 9.95 -0.72
C GLN A 125 -1.49 10.54 0.14
N ALA A 126 -0.34 10.79 -0.47
CA ALA A 126 0.83 11.39 0.14
C ALA A 126 1.42 12.45 -0.81
N GLY A 127 0.90 13.67 -0.76
CA GLY A 127 1.23 14.69 -1.76
C GLY A 127 0.70 14.29 -3.13
N ASP A 128 1.56 14.27 -4.14
CA ASP A 128 1.22 13.84 -5.51
C ASP A 128 1.31 12.31 -5.69
N ASP A 129 1.83 11.60 -4.69
CA ASP A 129 2.00 10.15 -4.72
C ASP A 129 0.87 9.44 -3.97
N VAL A 130 0.72 8.14 -4.24
CA VAL A 130 -0.15 7.24 -3.49
C VAL A 130 0.70 6.15 -2.86
N ASN A 131 0.68 6.11 -1.53
CA ASN A 131 1.30 5.02 -0.78
C ASN A 131 0.34 3.83 -0.72
N MET A 132 0.87 2.65 -1.02
CA MET A 132 0.18 1.37 -0.90
C MET A 132 0.68 0.67 0.35
N TYR A 133 -0.23 0.17 1.18
CA TYR A 133 0.10 -0.53 2.42
C TYR A 133 -0.51 -1.92 2.43
N TYR A 134 0.23 -2.89 2.94
CA TYR A 134 -0.30 -4.22 3.21
C TYR A 134 -1.44 -4.13 4.24
N ALA A 135 -2.55 -4.80 3.94
CA ALA A 135 -3.70 -4.88 4.85
C ALA A 135 -3.93 -6.30 5.37
N SER A 136 -3.90 -7.30 4.49
CA SER A 136 -4.11 -8.71 4.87
C SER A 136 -3.65 -9.65 3.75
N PRO A 137 -3.43 -10.96 4.02
CA PRO A 137 -3.34 -11.93 2.94
C PRO A 137 -4.70 -12.04 2.24
N SER A 138 -4.71 -12.35 0.95
CA SER A 138 -5.93 -12.75 0.24
C SER A 138 -6.28 -14.21 0.56
N ASN A 139 -7.56 -14.54 0.47
CA ASN A 139 -8.07 -15.91 0.57
C ASN A 139 -7.70 -16.79 -0.65
N LYS A 140 -7.13 -16.19 -1.72
CA LYS A 140 -6.64 -16.90 -2.90
C LYS A 140 -5.24 -17.48 -2.73
N ASN A 141 -4.53 -17.13 -1.65
CA ASN A 141 -3.19 -17.64 -1.40
C ASN A 141 -3.20 -19.16 -1.29
N THR A 142 -2.24 -19.79 -1.97
CA THR A 142 -1.95 -21.22 -1.84
C THR A 142 -0.70 -21.47 -0.97
N ASN A 143 0.04 -20.41 -0.67
CA ASN A 143 1.24 -20.42 0.16
C ASN A 143 0.91 -19.98 1.61
N GLU A 144 1.09 -20.91 2.56
CA GLU A 144 0.89 -20.67 3.99
C GLU A 144 2.20 -20.34 4.74
N ASP A 145 3.35 -20.42 4.06
CA ASP A 145 4.69 -20.33 4.67
C ASP A 145 5.17 -18.89 4.88
N LEU A 146 4.43 -17.90 4.38
CA LEU A 146 4.76 -16.49 4.59
C LEU A 146 4.34 -16.03 5.98
N PRO A 147 5.17 -15.21 6.67
CA PRO A 147 4.88 -14.72 8.02
C PRO A 147 3.88 -13.56 7.98
N TRP A 148 2.68 -13.82 7.45
CA TRP A 148 1.64 -12.83 7.19
C TRP A 148 1.28 -11.95 8.40
N LYS A 149 1.40 -12.50 9.61
CA LYS A 149 1.08 -11.81 10.87
C LYS A 149 2.19 -10.87 11.35
N GLU A 150 3.39 -11.02 10.82
CA GLU A 150 4.58 -10.24 11.20
C GLU A 150 4.77 -9.03 10.28
N PHE A 151 4.18 -9.05 9.08
CA PHE A 151 4.29 -7.94 8.15
C PHE A 151 3.65 -6.66 8.69
N ASP A 152 4.41 -5.58 8.61
CA ASP A 152 3.97 -4.25 8.95
C ASP A 152 2.81 -3.82 8.05
N THR A 153 1.75 -3.32 8.68
CA THR A 153 0.58 -2.78 7.98
C THR A 153 0.62 -1.26 7.84
N ASN A 154 1.62 -0.60 8.44
CA ASN A 154 1.78 0.85 8.47
C ASN A 154 3.01 1.36 7.70
N THR A 155 3.84 0.46 7.19
CA THR A 155 4.96 0.78 6.30
C THR A 155 4.50 0.62 4.84
N PRO A 156 4.71 1.60 3.96
CA PRO A 156 4.34 1.45 2.55
C PRO A 156 5.10 0.29 1.89
N ILE A 157 4.37 -0.60 1.23
CA ILE A 157 4.94 -1.72 0.45
C ILE A 157 5.23 -1.31 -1.00
N ALA A 158 4.59 -0.24 -1.47
CA ALA A 158 4.84 0.38 -2.76
C ALA A 158 4.41 1.84 -2.75
N VAL A 159 4.96 2.60 -3.69
CA VAL A 159 4.58 3.99 -3.95
C VAL A 159 4.21 4.10 -5.42
N LEU A 160 3.04 4.67 -5.70
CA LEU A 160 2.58 4.97 -7.04
C LEU A 160 2.70 6.47 -7.28
N SER A 161 3.46 6.86 -8.30
CA SER A 161 3.76 8.26 -8.62
C SER A 161 3.42 8.62 -10.06
N ALA A 162 3.31 9.92 -10.30
CA ALA A 162 3.12 10.49 -11.63
C ALA A 162 4.26 10.10 -12.59
N GLY A 163 3.91 9.46 -13.70
CA GLY A 163 4.82 9.16 -14.80
C GLY A 163 4.66 10.12 -15.99
N LYS A 164 5.42 9.87 -17.05
CA LYS A 164 5.30 10.63 -18.32
C LYS A 164 4.00 10.27 -19.05
N ASN A 165 3.46 11.22 -19.81
CA ASN A 165 2.30 11.03 -20.68
C ASN A 165 1.02 10.56 -19.93
N GLY A 166 0.85 10.97 -18.67
CA GLY A 166 -0.30 10.56 -17.84
C GLY A 166 -0.26 9.10 -17.38
N ASN A 167 0.87 8.41 -17.56
CA ASN A 167 1.10 7.09 -16.97
C ASN A 167 1.40 7.22 -15.47
N MET A 168 1.28 6.11 -14.75
CA MET A 168 1.71 5.98 -13.35
C MET A 168 2.95 5.10 -13.27
N VAL A 169 3.81 5.32 -12.28
CA VAL A 169 4.99 4.49 -12.00
C VAL A 169 4.83 3.89 -10.62
N LEU A 170 4.87 2.55 -10.52
CA LEU A 170 4.87 1.83 -9.25
C LEU A 170 6.30 1.45 -8.89
N ASP A 171 6.76 1.97 -7.76
CA ASP A 171 8.01 1.59 -7.10
C ASP A 171 7.70 0.65 -5.93
N TRP A 172 7.97 -0.62 -6.15
CA TRP A 172 7.79 -1.68 -5.16
C TRP A 172 8.93 -1.65 -4.14
N LYS A 173 8.56 -1.43 -2.88
CA LYS A 173 9.47 -1.38 -1.73
C LYS A 173 9.64 -2.74 -1.06
N GLY A 174 8.59 -3.55 -1.05
CA GLY A 174 8.55 -4.84 -0.35
C GLY A 174 7.93 -4.75 1.04
N PHE A 175 7.77 -5.91 1.67
CA PHE A 175 7.25 -6.01 3.03
C PHE A 175 8.27 -5.56 4.06
N SER A 176 7.80 -5.04 5.17
CA SER A 176 8.64 -4.74 6.34
C SER A 176 8.19 -5.55 7.54
N ILE A 177 9.11 -5.84 8.44
CA ILE A 177 8.86 -6.44 9.76
C ILE A 177 9.60 -5.55 10.77
N ASP A 178 8.89 -5.06 11.78
CA ASP A 178 9.43 -4.15 12.80
C ASP A 178 10.06 -2.87 12.22
N GLY A 179 9.54 -2.38 11.09
CA GLY A 179 10.02 -1.19 10.38
C GLY A 179 11.23 -1.42 9.48
N GLU A 180 11.76 -2.64 9.41
CA GLU A 180 12.88 -3.00 8.54
C GLU A 180 12.41 -3.80 7.33
N LEU A 181 13.04 -3.57 6.16
CA LEU A 181 12.75 -4.31 4.94
C LEU A 181 12.99 -5.80 5.18
N ALA A 182 11.94 -6.61 5.02
CA ALA A 182 12.04 -8.05 5.10
C ALA A 182 12.62 -8.59 3.78
N VAL A 183 13.95 -8.59 3.68
CA VAL A 183 14.72 -8.84 2.44
C VAL A 183 14.30 -10.13 1.74
N ASP A 184 14.06 -11.20 2.50
CA ASP A 184 13.66 -12.52 1.96
C ASP A 184 12.31 -12.47 1.21
N TYR A 185 11.46 -11.50 1.52
CA TYR A 185 10.13 -11.34 0.95
C TYR A 185 10.01 -10.12 0.02
N ALA A 186 11.06 -9.30 -0.07
CA ALA A 186 11.08 -8.10 -0.91
C ALA A 186 10.95 -8.40 -2.41
N ILE A 187 11.29 -9.63 -2.83
CA ILE A 187 11.21 -10.07 -4.23
C ILE A 187 9.77 -10.25 -4.72
N TYR A 188 8.83 -10.57 -3.83
CA TYR A 188 7.42 -10.74 -4.18
C TYR A 188 6.85 -9.40 -4.61
N GLY A 189 6.10 -9.34 -5.71
CA GLY A 189 5.62 -8.07 -6.26
C GLY A 189 6.65 -7.32 -7.10
N LYS A 190 7.96 -7.47 -6.86
CA LYS A 190 9.00 -6.79 -7.67
C LYS A 190 8.99 -7.23 -9.14
N LYS A 191 8.63 -8.48 -9.44
CA LYS A 191 8.52 -8.95 -10.84
C LYS A 191 7.17 -8.60 -11.47
N THR A 192 6.08 -8.75 -10.71
CA THR A 192 4.73 -8.58 -11.24
C THR A 192 4.31 -7.12 -11.26
N LEU A 193 4.45 -6.41 -10.13
CA LEU A 193 3.89 -5.08 -9.92
C LEU A 193 4.83 -3.92 -10.22
N GLU A 194 6.15 -4.09 -10.08
CA GLU A 194 7.10 -3.01 -10.40
C GLU A 194 6.95 -2.57 -11.86
N GLY A 195 6.78 -1.27 -12.12
CA GLY A 195 6.87 -0.75 -13.47
C GLY A 195 5.95 0.43 -13.77
N THR A 196 5.70 0.63 -15.06
CA THR A 196 4.87 1.74 -15.56
C THR A 196 3.50 1.23 -15.99
N TYR A 197 2.47 1.96 -15.60
CA TYR A 197 1.08 1.63 -15.80
C TYR A 197 0.39 2.71 -16.62
N LYS A 198 -0.46 2.28 -17.54
CA LYS A 198 -1.40 3.17 -18.25
C LYS A 198 -2.80 2.96 -17.68
N LYS A 199 -3.57 4.03 -17.63
CA LYS A 199 -5.00 3.93 -17.32
C LYS A 199 -5.71 3.11 -18.42
N GLN A 200 -6.60 2.20 -18.02
CA GLN A 200 -7.43 1.43 -18.95
C GLN A 200 -8.50 2.31 -19.61
#